data_AF-A0A0N4USK4-F1
#
_entry.id   AF-A0A0N4USK4-F1
#
_cell.length_a   1.000
_cell.length_b   1.000
_cell.length_c   1.000
_cell.angle_alpha   90.00
_cell.angle_beta   90.00
_cell.angle_gamma   90.00
#
_symmetry.space_group_name_H-M   'P 1'
#
loop_
_entity.id
_entity.type
_entity.pdbx_description
1 polymer ?
#
loop_
_entity_poly.entity_id
_entity_poly.type
_entity_poly.pdbx_seq_one_letter_code
_entity_poly.pdbx_strand_id
1 'polypeptide(L)' 'MEHYYIDDIAEYAAKGNLESIRVLINVHQEFNDEIFGEILARPMLAASENGHRNVVEYLMECGSNLEVYDENGVIACDC' A
#
# COMPACT_ATOMS: atom_id res chain seq x y z
N MET A 1 4.79 -8.60 -17.77
CA MET A 1 3.54 -7.82 -17.87
C MET A 1 2.94 -7.54 -16.49
N GLU A 2 3.67 -7.76 -15.39
CA GLU A 2 3.13 -7.73 -14.01
C GLU A 2 3.50 -6.46 -13.21
N HIS A 3 3.83 -5.35 -13.87
CA HIS A 3 4.21 -4.10 -13.17
C HIS A 3 3.45 -2.84 -13.66
N TYR A 4 2.51 -2.98 -14.59
CA TYR A 4 1.78 -1.84 -15.18
C TYR A 4 0.95 -1.07 -14.13
N TYR A 5 0.37 -1.77 -13.16
CA TYR A 5 -0.46 -1.18 -12.11
C TYR A 5 0.34 -0.34 -11.09
N ILE A 6 1.68 -0.51 -10.99
CA ILE A 6 2.50 0.19 -10.00
C ILE A 6 2.64 1.66 -10.34
N ASP A 7 2.89 1.94 -11.62
CA ASP A 7 3.00 3.31 -12.11
C ASP A 7 1.65 4.02 -11.99
N ASP A 8 0.53 3.32 -12.25
CA ASP A 8 -0.82 3.83 -12.03
C ASP A 8 -1.09 4.15 -10.54
N ILE A 9 -0.76 3.24 -9.60
CA ILE A 9 -0.92 3.48 -8.16
C ILE A 9 -0.03 4.64 -7.72
N ALA A 10 1.21 4.74 -8.22
CA ALA A 10 2.11 5.84 -7.91
C ALA A 10 1.59 7.18 -8.43
N GLU A 11 1.01 7.22 -9.62
CA GLU A 11 0.37 8.41 -10.17
C GLU A 11 -0.85 8.84 -9.34
N TYR A 12 -1.72 7.89 -8.98
CA TYR A 12 -2.86 8.17 -8.12
C TYR A 12 -2.41 8.61 -6.72
N ALA A 13 -1.32 8.04 -6.20
CA ALA A 13 -0.76 8.39 -4.90
C ALA A 13 -0.15 9.80 -4.89
N ALA A 14 0.57 10.17 -5.94
CA ALA A 14 1.08 11.52 -6.15
C ALA A 14 -0.05 12.57 -6.25
N LYS A 15 -1.24 12.16 -6.75
CA LYS A 15 -2.43 13.02 -6.85
C LYS A 15 -3.31 13.00 -5.61
N GLY A 16 -3.02 12.14 -4.62
CA GLY A 16 -3.87 11.95 -3.44
C GLY A 16 -5.20 11.26 -3.72
N ASN A 17 -5.33 10.56 -4.86
CA ASN A 17 -6.55 9.92 -5.31
C ASN A 17 -6.72 8.53 -4.67
N LEU A 18 -7.08 8.55 -3.39
CA LEU A 18 -7.30 7.36 -2.58
C LEU A 18 -8.34 6.40 -3.20
N GLU A 19 -9.43 6.92 -3.77
CA GLU A 19 -10.50 6.07 -4.31
C GLU A 19 -10.05 5.26 -5.52
N SER A 20 -9.22 5.84 -6.40
CA SER A 20 -8.67 5.08 -7.53
C SER A 20 -7.69 3.99 -7.06
N ILE A 21 -6.92 4.28 -6.00
CA ILE A 21 -6.03 3.29 -5.37
C ILE A 21 -6.85 2.15 -4.75
N ARG A 22 -7.94 2.46 -4.01
CA ARG A 22 -8.84 1.43 -3.46
C ARG A 22 -9.37 0.52 -4.56
N VAL A 23 -9.86 1.09 -5.67
CA VAL A 23 -10.39 0.30 -6.78
C VAL A 23 -9.31 -0.57 -7.40
N LEU A 24 -8.12 -0.03 -7.67
CA LEU A 24 -7.03 -0.80 -8.27
C LEU A 24 -6.59 -1.98 -7.38
N ILE A 25 -6.40 -1.72 -6.08
CA ILE A 25 -6.01 -2.75 -5.11
C ILE A 25 -7.13 -3.80 -4.98
N ASN A 26 -8.39 -3.37 -4.94
CA ASN A 26 -9.53 -4.28 -4.80
C ASN A 26 -9.78 -5.14 -6.05
N VAL A 27 -9.44 -4.63 -7.24
CA VAL A 27 -9.51 -5.41 -8.49
C VAL A 27 -8.35 -6.39 -8.60
N HIS A 28 -7.25 -6.16 -7.86
CA HIS A 28 -6.05 -7.00 -7.87
C HIS A 28 -5.71 -7.51 -6.47
N GLN A 29 -6.70 -8.06 -5.76
CA GLN A 29 -6.50 -8.71 -4.45
C GLN A 29 -5.59 -9.96 -4.50
N GLU A 30 -5.17 -10.39 -5.68
CA GLU A 30 -4.24 -11.50 -5.91
C GLU A 30 -2.78 -11.14 -5.58
N PHE A 31 -2.48 -9.87 -5.28
CA PHE A 31 -1.15 -9.48 -4.84
C PHE A 31 -0.83 -10.09 -3.47
N ASN A 32 0.15 -10.97 -3.48
CA ASN A 32 0.65 -11.62 -2.27
C ASN A 32 1.55 -10.67 -1.45
N ASP A 33 1.75 -11.01 -0.19
CA ASP A 33 2.47 -10.24 0.85
C ASP A 33 3.87 -9.74 0.42
N GLU A 34 4.57 -10.54 -0.38
CA GLU A 34 5.92 -10.25 -0.89
C GLU A 34 5.91 -9.14 -1.96
N ILE A 35 4.82 -9.01 -2.71
CA ILE A 35 4.64 -7.99 -3.74
C ILE A 35 4.41 -6.64 -3.06
N PHE A 36 3.60 -6.59 -2.01
CA PHE A 36 3.23 -5.34 -1.34
C PHE A 36 4.41 -4.57 -0.71
N GLY A 37 5.44 -5.25 -0.18
CA GLY A 37 6.56 -4.60 0.52
C GLY A 37 7.46 -3.72 -0.35
N GLU A 38 8.03 -4.25 -1.43
CA GLU A 38 8.90 -3.46 -2.32
C GLU A 38 8.09 -2.55 -3.27
N ILE A 39 6.88 -2.96 -3.63
CA ILE A 39 6.11 -2.27 -4.67
C ILE A 39 5.33 -1.08 -4.12
N LEU A 40 4.84 -1.13 -2.87
CA LEU A 40 4.17 0.03 -2.26
C LEU A 40 5.12 1.13 -1.80
N ALA A 41 6.41 0.86 -1.66
CA ALA A 41 7.37 1.88 -1.26
C ALA A 41 7.40 3.08 -2.22
N ARG A 42 7.31 2.84 -3.54
CA ARG A 42 7.25 3.89 -4.57
C ARG A 42 6.02 4.80 -4.45
N PRO A 43 4.77 4.30 -4.46
CA PRO A 43 3.59 5.14 -4.30
C PRO A 43 3.51 5.79 -2.91
N MET A 44 3.98 5.14 -1.85
CA MET A 44 4.05 5.76 -0.51
C MET A 44 4.99 6.97 -0.48
N LEU A 45 6.14 6.89 -1.15
CA LEU A 45 7.06 8.03 -1.26
C LEU A 45 6.40 9.18 -2.03
N ALA A 46 5.77 8.89 -3.18
CA ALA A 46 5.10 9.89 -3.98
C ALA A 46 3.95 10.59 -3.22
N ALA A 47 3.13 9.84 -2.49
CA ALA A 47 2.09 10.42 -1.63
C ALA A 47 2.70 11.24 -0.49
N SER A 48 3.80 10.78 0.13
CA SER A 48 4.49 11.49 1.21
C SER A 48 5.08 12.82 0.75
N GLU A 49 5.75 12.83 -0.41
CA GLU A 49 6.32 14.04 -1.00
C GLU A 49 5.27 15.10 -1.33
N ASN A 50 4.06 14.66 -1.71
CA ASN A 50 2.92 15.54 -1.99
C ASN A 50 2.04 15.82 -0.75
N GLY A 51 2.36 15.26 0.42
CA GLY A 51 1.63 15.48 1.67
C GLY A 51 0.29 14.74 1.79
N HIS A 52 0.07 13.71 0.97
CA HIS A 52 -1.15 12.89 0.96
C HIS A 52 -1.12 11.79 2.03
N ARG A 53 -1.14 12.19 3.31
CA ARG A 53 -1.08 11.29 4.46
C ARG A 53 -2.14 10.19 4.43
N ASN A 54 -3.37 10.52 4.03
CA ASN A 54 -4.48 9.56 3.90
C ASN A 54 -4.19 8.42 2.91
N VAL A 55 -3.43 8.69 1.85
CA VAL A 55 -2.99 7.66 0.90
C VAL A 55 -1.88 6.81 1.51
N VAL A 56 -0.92 7.44 2.19
CA VAL A 56 0.18 6.73 2.87
C VAL A 56 -0.37 5.76 3.93
N GLU A 57 -1.33 6.22 4.74
CA GLU A 57 -2.01 5.41 5.76
C GLU A 57 -2.72 4.21 5.12
N TYR A 58 -3.50 4.42 4.04
CA TYR A 58 -4.20 3.33 3.37
C TYR A 58 -3.26 2.31 2.71
N LEU A 59 -2.18 2.78 2.07
CA LEU A 59 -1.16 1.89 1.50
C LEU A 59 -0.43 1.10 2.59
N MET A 60 -0.15 1.74 3.73
CA MET A 60 0.42 1.08 4.90
C MET A 60 -0.55 0.05 5.47
N GLU A 61 -1.85 0.35 5.58
CA GLU A 61 -2.88 -0.63 5.98
C GLU A 61 -2.94 -1.81 5.00
N CYS A 62 -2.86 -1.59 3.68
CA CYS A 62 -2.82 -2.69 2.71
C CYS A 62 -1.59 -3.58 2.89
N GLY A 63 -0.44 -3.01 3.24
CA GLY A 63 0.78 -3.76 3.56
C GLY A 63 0.87 -4.27 5.02
N SER A 64 0.06 -3.74 5.94
CA SER A 64 0.05 -4.08 7.38
C SER A 64 -1.15 -4.93 7.80
N ASN A 65 -2.14 -5.14 6.92
CA ASN A 65 -3.15 -6.18 7.09
C ASN A 65 -2.56 -7.61 6.92
N LEU A 66 -1.24 -7.68 6.73
CA LEU A 66 -0.41 -8.79 7.16
C LEU A 66 -0.63 -8.97 8.66
N GLU A 67 -1.58 -9.81 9.03
CA GLU A 67 -1.52 -10.49 10.32
C GLU A 67 -0.17 -11.20 10.36
N VAL A 68 0.82 -10.53 10.95
CA VAL A 68 2.11 -11.12 11.26
C VAL A 68 1.81 -12.14 12.36
N TYR A 69 1.39 -13.34 11.97
CA TYR A 69 1.46 -14.51 12.82
C TYR A 69 2.94 -14.86 12.94
N ASP A 70 3.66 -14.09 13.74
CA ASP A 70 4.90 -14.58 14.30
C ASP A 70 4.54 -15.68 15.30
N GLU A 71 5.25 -16.80 15.23
CA GLU A 71 5.11 -17.97 16.10
C GLU A 71 5.37 -17.66 17.60
N ASN A 72 5.64 -16.39 17.93
CA ASN A 72 5.89 -15.87 19.28
C ASN A 72 5.02 -14.66 19.70
N GLY A 73 3.83 -14.48 19.12
CA GLY A 73 2.70 -13.83 19.82
C GLY A 73 2.94 -12.44 20.43
N VAL A 74 3.62 -11.53 19.73
CA VAL A 74 3.61 -10.11 20.10
C VAL A 74 3.12 -9.27 18.91
N ILE A 75 1.87 -8.82 19.02
CA ILE A 75 1.27 -7.81 18.16
C ILE A 75 1.76 -6.46 18.66
N ALA A 76 2.65 -5.81 17.92
CA ALA A 76 2.99 -4.41 18.17
C ALA A 76 2.01 -3.51 17.39
N CYS A 77 0.81 -3.33 17.94
CA CYS A 77 0.03 -2.12 17.73
C CYS A 77 -0.05 -1.43 19.09
N ASP A 78 0.94 -0.61 19.41
CA ASP A 78 0.81 0.35 20.51
C ASP A 78 0.95 1.76 19.94
N CYS A 79 -0.04 2.56 20.31
CA CYS A 79 -0.25 3.97 19.95
C CYS A 79 0.79 4.89 20.57
#